data_AF-A0A2E0Y0G9-F1
#
_entry.id   AF-A0A2E0Y0G9-F1
#
_cell.length_a   1.000
_cell.length_b   1.000
_cell.length_c   1.000
_cell.angle_alpha   90.00
_cell.angle_beta   90.00
_cell.angle_gamma   90.00
#
_symmetry.space_group_name_H-M   'P 1'
#
loop_
_entity.id
_entity.type
_entity.pdbx_description
1 polymer ?
#
loop_
_entity_poly.entity_id
_entity_poly.type
_entity_poly.pdbx_seq_one_letter_code
_entity_poly.pdbx_strand_id
1 'polypeptide(L)'
;MTVLTRLQFSHSFRKPVGILMSVLLMSVGMTLAGCGGDEEKSKPAKKQTRSTAPAPVQAETIADLMQELNIDDRVDLPENFAPSSREERIQMLKFFDAWVRGDHDYVGSVLCPADAAQLAYMVREGQWDDVTGDAIEYIMLQTGPSPQGGTCILAIYEGADVMESAEAQLWQFQSDGGCQFMAIATPPGMVDRLSGEDLIAEWWKILEDEEAMWALDDSDQLADLSDDEEEEASSKASSGSGGSNRRQPGGGRRTPGGR
;
A
#
# COMPACT_ATOMS: atom_id res chain seq x y z
N MET A 1 -9.66 2.35 11.35
CA MET A 1 -10.21 2.64 10.00
C MET A 1 -9.35 3.75 9.40
N THR A 2 -8.19 3.38 8.83
CA THR A 2 -6.99 4.23 8.65
C THR A 2 -7.19 5.68 8.21
N VAL A 3 -6.37 6.58 8.75
CA VAL A 3 -6.24 8.04 8.52
C VAL A 3 -6.59 8.51 7.10
N LEU A 4 -6.18 7.81 6.03
CA LEU A 4 -6.56 8.15 4.65
C LEU A 4 -7.75 7.34 4.09
N THR A 5 -8.09 6.18 4.67
CA THR A 5 -9.19 5.29 4.26
C THR A 5 -10.55 5.68 4.81
N ARG A 6 -10.63 6.40 5.94
CA ARG A 6 -11.89 7.08 6.35
C ARG A 6 -12.47 7.95 5.22
N LEU A 7 -11.67 8.27 4.18
CA LEU A 7 -12.03 9.14 3.06
C LEU A 7 -12.36 8.40 1.75
N GLN A 8 -12.05 7.11 1.60
CA GLN A 8 -12.33 6.39 0.34
C GLN A 8 -13.78 5.90 0.20
N PHE A 9 -14.57 5.84 1.28
CA PHE A 9 -15.96 5.39 1.21
C PHE A 9 -16.95 6.38 0.57
N SER A 10 -16.52 7.59 0.16
CA SER A 10 -17.47 8.62 -0.29
C SER A 10 -17.61 8.82 -1.81
N HIS A 11 -16.77 8.27 -2.70
CA HIS A 11 -16.99 8.52 -4.14
C HIS A 11 -16.60 7.37 -5.06
N SER A 12 -17.64 6.68 -5.52
CA SER A 12 -17.64 5.81 -6.70
C SER A 12 -17.16 6.51 -7.98
N PHE A 13 -16.47 5.72 -8.80
CA PHE A 13 -16.31 5.82 -10.25
C PHE A 13 -15.64 7.07 -10.84
N ARG A 14 -14.41 6.90 -11.35
CA ARG A 14 -14.02 7.43 -12.68
C ARG A 14 -12.85 6.65 -13.28
N LYS A 15 -13.07 6.18 -14.51
CA LYS A 15 -12.20 5.35 -15.34
C LYS A 15 -10.87 6.06 -15.70
N PRO A 16 -9.74 5.34 -15.84
CA PRO A 16 -8.50 5.93 -16.34
C PRO A 16 -8.55 6.10 -17.87
N VAL A 17 -8.24 7.32 -18.33
CA VAL A 17 -7.95 7.63 -19.74
C VAL A 17 -6.45 7.42 -19.96
N GLY A 18 -6.10 6.41 -20.76
CA GLY A 18 -4.72 6.12 -21.12
C GLY A 18 -4.12 7.16 -22.06
N ILE A 19 -2.92 7.64 -21.75
CA ILE A 19 -2.07 8.40 -22.68
C ILE A 19 -0.77 7.63 -22.86
N LEU A 20 -0.64 7.03 -24.04
CA LEU A 20 0.55 6.36 -24.55
C LEU A 20 1.58 7.43 -24.96
N MET A 21 2.79 7.39 -24.40
CA MET A 21 3.91 8.24 -24.81
C MET A 21 5.05 7.34 -25.31
N SER A 22 5.23 7.32 -26.63
CA SER A 22 6.31 6.62 -27.32
C SER A 22 7.58 7.47 -27.29
N VAL A 23 8.71 6.90 -26.85
CA VAL A 23 10.04 7.47 -27.11
C VAL A 23 10.93 6.39 -27.72
N LEU A 24 11.22 6.61 -28.99
CA LEU A 24 12.24 5.96 -29.81
C LEU A 24 13.42 6.92 -29.86
N LEU A 25 14.66 6.48 -29.61
CA LEU A 25 15.77 6.58 -30.59
C LEU A 25 17.15 6.25 -29.98
N MET A 26 17.76 5.27 -30.65
CA MET A 26 19.11 5.24 -31.20
C MET A 26 20.36 5.13 -30.32
N SER A 27 21.16 4.24 -30.85
CA SER A 27 22.39 3.61 -30.41
C SER A 27 23.63 4.18 -31.11
N VAL A 28 24.78 3.65 -30.68
CA VAL A 28 26.04 3.44 -31.41
C VAL A 28 27.17 4.44 -31.13
N GLY A 29 28.31 3.87 -30.71
CA GLY A 29 29.63 4.50 -30.83
C GLY A 29 30.75 3.74 -30.13
N MET A 30 31.23 2.63 -30.73
CA MET A 30 32.55 2.06 -30.42
C MET A 30 33.67 2.94 -31.00
N THR A 31 34.79 3.10 -30.29
CA THR A 31 36.12 3.21 -30.93
C THR A 31 37.25 2.66 -30.05
N LEU A 32 38.26 2.16 -30.76
CA LEU A 32 39.38 1.31 -30.38
C LEU A 32 40.55 2.00 -29.66
N ALA A 33 41.23 1.20 -28.82
CA ALA A 33 42.67 0.96 -28.68
C ALA A 33 43.70 2.07 -29.00
N GLY A 34 44.67 2.25 -28.09
CA GLY A 34 45.96 2.84 -28.44
C GLY A 34 46.98 2.93 -27.31
N CYS A 35 48.19 2.39 -27.57
CA CYS A 35 49.49 2.67 -26.95
C CYS A 35 49.69 2.22 -25.49
N GLY A 36 50.76 1.55 -25.09
CA GLY A 36 52.05 1.26 -25.70
C GLY A 36 52.95 0.80 -24.55
N GLY A 37 53.74 -0.26 -24.77
CA GLY A 37 54.63 -0.79 -23.75
C GLY A 37 55.85 0.11 -23.51
N ASP A 38 56.36 0.09 -22.28
CA ASP A 38 57.80 0.13 -22.05
C ASP A 38 58.13 -0.47 -20.67
N GLU A 39 59.15 -1.32 -20.64
CA GLU A 39 59.65 -2.03 -19.47
C GLU A 39 60.70 -1.19 -18.72
N GLU A 40 60.71 -1.38 -17.40
CA GLU A 40 61.88 -1.34 -16.52
C GLU A 40 62.48 0.02 -16.09
N LYS A 41 62.24 0.36 -14.81
CA LYS A 41 63.33 0.53 -13.82
C LYS A 41 62.80 0.50 -12.40
N SER A 42 63.27 -0.48 -11.64
CA SER A 42 63.00 -0.65 -10.22
C SER A 42 63.44 0.59 -9.43
N LYS A 43 62.52 1.13 -8.63
CA LYS A 43 62.84 2.05 -7.53
C LYS A 43 62.67 1.28 -6.22
N PRO A 44 63.55 1.50 -5.22
CA PRO A 44 63.58 0.72 -4.00
C PRO A 44 62.26 0.82 -3.24
N ALA A 45 61.79 -0.34 -2.78
CA ALA A 45 60.55 -0.52 -2.04
C ALA A 45 60.49 0.43 -0.83
N LYS A 46 59.65 1.48 -0.93
CA LYS A 46 59.14 2.15 0.26
C LYS A 46 58.29 1.11 0.99
N LYS A 47 58.62 0.83 2.25
CA LYS A 47 57.76 0.07 3.16
C LYS A 47 56.35 0.63 3.04
N GLN A 48 55.48 -0.15 2.41
CA GLN A 48 54.06 0.14 2.32
C GLN A 48 53.54 0.04 3.75
N THR A 49 53.40 1.18 4.41
CA THR A 49 52.58 1.29 5.62
C THR A 49 51.25 0.65 5.24
N ARG A 50 50.88 -0.46 5.90
CA ARG A 50 49.55 -1.04 5.73
C ARG A 50 48.58 0.10 6.01
N SER A 51 47.92 0.56 4.96
CA SER A 51 46.72 1.37 5.09
C SER A 51 45.76 0.49 5.89
N THR A 52 45.61 0.77 7.18
CA THR A 52 44.46 0.28 7.93
C THR A 52 43.25 0.76 7.13
N ALA A 53 42.48 -0.17 6.57
CA ALA A 53 41.23 0.19 5.91
C ALA A 53 40.43 1.08 6.88
N PRO A 54 39.84 2.20 6.43
CA PRO A 54 38.96 2.98 7.27
C PRO A 54 37.94 2.02 7.88
N ALA A 55 37.73 2.10 9.20
CA ALA A 55 36.66 1.35 9.83
C ALA A 55 35.36 1.65 9.05
N PRO A 56 34.52 0.63 8.76
CA PRO A 56 33.25 0.87 8.10
C PRO A 56 32.50 1.93 8.89
N VAL A 57 32.12 3.01 8.21
CA VAL A 57 31.30 4.07 8.80
C VAL A 57 29.97 3.39 9.13
N GLN A 58 29.74 3.07 10.40
CA GLN A 58 28.44 2.58 10.83
C GLN A 58 27.46 3.72 10.56
N ALA A 59 26.34 3.42 9.91
CA ALA A 59 25.26 4.37 9.79
C ALA A 59 24.91 4.88 11.21
N GLU A 60 24.71 6.18 11.35
CA GLU A 60 24.31 6.76 12.61
C GLU A 60 23.01 6.11 13.10
N THR A 61 22.90 5.91 14.42
CA THR A 61 21.74 5.22 14.99
C THR A 61 20.48 6.08 14.88
N ILE A 62 19.30 5.47 14.89
CA ILE A 62 18.01 6.16 14.93
C ILE A 62 17.93 7.06 16.16
N ALA A 63 18.40 6.60 17.32
CA ALA A 63 18.40 7.40 18.54
C ALA A 63 19.24 8.68 18.39
N ASP A 64 20.44 8.57 17.79
CA ASP A 64 21.29 9.72 17.52
C ASP A 64 20.62 10.69 16.53
N LEU A 65 20.00 10.16 15.46
CA LEU A 65 19.26 10.96 14.47
C LEU A 65 18.03 11.65 15.05
N MET A 66 17.26 10.96 15.89
CA MET A 66 16.10 11.53 16.59
C MET A 66 16.53 12.70 17.47
N GLN A 67 17.65 12.57 18.18
CA GLN A 67 18.22 13.65 18.98
C GLN A 67 18.74 14.81 18.12
N GLU A 68 19.48 14.52 17.05
CA GLU A 68 20.04 15.53 16.13
C GLU A 68 18.93 16.37 15.49
N LEU A 69 17.88 15.71 15.02
CA LEU A 69 16.77 16.33 14.29
C LEU A 69 15.65 16.83 15.19
N ASN A 70 15.70 16.55 16.49
CA ASN A 70 14.63 16.83 17.46
C ASN A 70 13.29 16.22 17.02
N ILE A 71 13.31 14.93 16.68
CA ILE A 71 12.13 14.12 16.34
C ILE A 71 11.30 13.90 17.61
N ASP A 72 9.98 14.01 17.48
CA ASP A 72 9.02 13.72 18.55
C ASP A 72 9.12 12.25 19.01
N ASP A 73 9.08 12.01 20.32
CA ASP A 73 9.30 10.69 20.92
C ASP A 73 8.14 9.71 20.69
N ARG A 74 7.02 10.21 20.18
CA ARG A 74 5.89 9.38 19.71
C ARG A 74 6.19 8.62 18.42
N VAL A 75 7.27 8.96 17.69
CA VAL A 75 7.69 8.23 16.49
C VAL A 75 8.74 7.18 16.86
N ASP A 76 8.43 5.90 16.63
CA ASP A 76 9.38 4.80 16.83
C ASP A 76 9.74 4.11 15.51
N LEU A 77 11.03 4.18 15.16
CA LEU A 77 11.64 3.39 14.09
C LEU A 77 12.69 2.46 14.70
N PRO A 78 12.33 1.20 15.01
CA PRO A 78 13.28 0.25 15.57
C PRO A 78 14.45 -0.02 14.63
N GLU A 79 15.63 -0.21 15.19
CA GLU A 79 16.85 -0.30 14.37
C GLU A 79 16.90 -1.49 13.42
N ASN A 80 16.24 -2.59 13.78
CA ASN A 80 16.13 -3.76 12.92
C ASN A 80 15.24 -3.51 11.70
N PHE A 81 14.40 -2.48 11.74
CA PHE A 81 13.55 -2.03 10.63
C PHE A 81 14.08 -0.76 9.96
N ALA A 82 15.16 -0.15 10.43
CA ALA A 82 15.67 1.08 9.86
C ALA A 82 16.44 0.82 8.55
N PRO A 83 16.26 1.66 7.50
CA PRO A 83 17.00 1.52 6.26
C PRO A 83 18.51 1.70 6.48
N SER A 84 19.34 1.21 5.56
CA SER A 84 20.81 1.30 5.72
C SER A 84 21.38 2.70 5.44
N SER A 85 20.66 3.51 4.65
CA SER A 85 21.08 4.85 4.27
C SER A 85 20.67 5.88 5.33
N ARG A 86 21.60 6.76 5.72
CA ARG A 86 21.31 7.92 6.59
C ARG A 86 20.19 8.78 6.01
N GLU A 87 20.24 9.05 4.71
CA GLU A 87 19.28 9.94 4.06
C GLU A 87 17.86 9.39 4.13
N GLU A 88 17.70 8.08 3.90
CA GLU A 88 16.40 7.41 4.00
C GLU A 88 15.88 7.43 5.44
N ARG A 89 16.74 7.16 6.43
CA ARG A 89 16.39 7.28 7.86
C ARG A 89 15.85 8.67 8.19
N ILE A 90 16.54 9.72 7.74
CA ILE A 90 16.16 11.12 7.98
C ILE A 90 14.82 11.43 7.33
N GLN A 91 14.61 11.03 6.07
CA GLN A 91 13.36 11.32 5.36
C GLN A 91 12.17 10.62 6.01
N MET A 92 12.32 9.35 6.38
CA MET A 92 11.28 8.60 7.11
C MET A 92 10.95 9.25 8.45
N LEU A 93 11.96 9.53 9.29
CA LEU A 93 11.74 10.14 10.59
C LEU A 93 11.04 11.50 10.48
N LYS A 94 11.48 12.37 9.56
CA LYS A 94 10.83 13.68 9.35
C LYS A 94 9.40 13.57 8.83
N PHE A 95 9.13 12.60 7.96
CA PHE A 95 7.78 12.38 7.44
C PHE A 95 6.81 12.04 8.58
N PHE A 96 7.16 11.09 9.45
CA PHE A 96 6.28 10.70 10.55
C PHE A 96 6.26 11.71 11.70
N ASP A 97 7.37 12.41 11.97
CA ASP A 97 7.40 13.56 12.89
C ASP A 97 6.40 14.65 12.47
N ALA A 98 6.27 14.90 11.17
CA ALA A 98 5.32 15.89 10.66
C ALA A 98 3.85 15.52 10.91
N TRP A 99 3.48 14.23 10.86
CA TRP A 99 2.14 13.78 11.26
C TRP A 99 1.88 14.04 12.75
N VAL A 100 2.85 13.69 13.58
CA VAL A 100 2.80 13.86 15.04
C VAL A 100 2.76 15.32 15.47
N ARG A 101 3.30 16.22 14.64
CA ARG A 101 3.26 17.69 14.84
C ARG A 101 2.12 18.38 14.12
N GLY A 102 1.35 17.68 13.28
CA GLY A 102 0.31 18.27 12.44
C GLY A 102 0.83 19.19 11.33
N ASP A 103 2.08 19.03 10.87
CA ASP A 103 2.70 19.83 9.80
C ASP A 103 2.27 19.34 8.41
N HIS A 104 1.05 19.70 8.01
CA HIS A 104 0.50 19.34 6.69
C HIS A 104 1.29 19.94 5.52
N ASP A 105 1.98 21.06 5.72
CA ASP A 105 2.76 21.72 4.66
C ASP A 105 3.97 20.87 4.28
N TYR A 106 4.69 20.36 5.29
CA TYR A 106 5.77 19.43 5.04
C TYR A 106 5.26 18.12 4.44
N VAL A 107 4.24 17.49 5.03
CA VAL A 107 3.69 16.22 4.53
C VAL A 107 3.25 16.36 3.07
N GLY A 108 2.50 17.42 2.73
CA GLY A 108 2.06 17.66 1.36
C GLY A 108 3.19 17.90 0.36
N SER A 109 4.34 18.40 0.81
CA SER A 109 5.48 18.67 -0.07
C SER A 109 6.25 17.42 -0.50
N VAL A 110 6.11 16.31 0.23
CA VAL A 110 6.83 15.05 -0.03
C VAL A 110 5.93 13.93 -0.55
N LEU A 111 4.61 14.13 -0.52
CA LEU A 111 3.62 13.20 -1.07
C LEU A 111 3.58 13.23 -2.61
N CYS A 112 3.18 12.10 -3.19
CA CYS A 112 2.76 12.04 -4.58
C CYS A 112 1.58 12.99 -4.87
N PRO A 113 1.44 13.54 -6.10
CA PRO A 113 0.42 14.54 -6.40
C PRO A 113 -1.03 14.13 -6.07
N ALA A 114 -1.37 12.84 -6.22
CA ALA A 114 -2.69 12.33 -5.86
C ALA A 114 -2.94 12.40 -4.35
N ASP A 115 -1.98 11.93 -3.55
CA ASP A 115 -2.06 11.93 -2.09
C ASP A 115 -1.98 13.36 -1.53
N ALA A 116 -1.12 14.21 -2.12
CA ALA A 116 -1.04 15.63 -1.75
C ALA A 116 -2.35 16.37 -2.00
N ALA A 117 -3.08 16.03 -3.08
CA ALA A 117 -4.40 16.60 -3.35
C ALA A 117 -5.46 16.13 -2.34
N GLN A 118 -5.39 14.86 -1.91
CA GLN A 118 -6.25 14.33 -0.86
C GLN A 118 -5.95 15.00 0.49
N LEU A 119 -4.68 15.16 0.85
CA LEU A 119 -4.26 15.89 2.04
C LEU A 119 -4.78 17.33 2.02
N ALA A 120 -4.63 18.04 0.89
CA ALA A 120 -5.14 19.41 0.75
C ALA A 120 -6.66 19.50 0.95
N TYR A 121 -7.41 18.46 0.52
CA TYR A 121 -8.83 18.36 0.82
C TYR A 121 -9.08 18.17 2.31
N MET A 122 -8.37 17.24 2.97
CA MET A 122 -8.51 16.99 4.42
C MET A 122 -8.27 18.25 5.25
N VAL A 123 -7.19 18.98 4.95
CA VAL A 123 -6.87 20.25 5.61
C VAL A 123 -7.99 21.26 5.41
N ARG A 124 -8.51 21.40 4.19
CA ARG A 124 -9.60 22.33 3.88
C ARG A 124 -10.90 22.00 4.62
N GLU A 125 -11.22 20.72 4.76
CA GLU A 125 -12.42 20.27 5.48
C GLU A 125 -12.21 20.18 7.01
N GLY A 126 -11.02 20.54 7.52
CA GLY A 126 -10.68 20.48 8.95
C GLY A 126 -10.41 19.07 9.48
N GLN A 127 -10.40 18.05 8.62
CA GLN A 127 -10.23 16.65 9.01
C GLN A 127 -8.79 16.31 9.40
N TRP A 128 -7.82 17.12 8.98
CA TRP A 128 -6.41 16.92 9.32
C TRP A 128 -6.17 17.05 10.83
N ASP A 129 -6.73 18.08 11.45
CA ASP A 129 -6.53 18.36 12.88
C ASP A 129 -7.20 17.29 13.76
N ASP A 130 -8.24 16.62 13.26
CA ASP A 130 -8.94 15.54 13.98
C ASP A 130 -8.11 14.25 14.10
N VAL A 131 -7.09 14.06 13.25
CA VAL A 131 -6.35 12.80 13.12
C VAL A 131 -4.83 12.94 13.25
N THR A 132 -4.35 14.15 13.58
CA THR A 132 -2.92 14.47 13.73
C THR A 132 -2.64 15.22 15.02
N GLY A 133 -1.38 15.55 15.30
CA GLY A 133 -1.04 16.30 16.51
C GLY A 133 -1.36 15.51 17.77
N ASP A 134 -2.22 16.07 18.62
CA ASP A 134 -2.63 15.47 19.91
C ASP A 134 -3.49 14.22 19.75
N ALA A 135 -4.07 13.97 18.56
CA ALA A 135 -4.82 12.75 18.29
C ALA A 135 -3.92 11.51 18.20
N ILE A 136 -2.62 11.69 17.95
CA ILE A 136 -1.63 10.60 17.82
C ILE A 136 -0.87 10.47 19.13
N GLU A 137 -1.02 9.33 19.80
CA GLU A 137 -0.23 8.98 21.00
C GLU A 137 1.08 8.32 20.62
N TYR A 138 1.08 7.48 19.58
CA TYR A 138 2.27 6.75 19.17
C TYR A 138 2.19 6.31 17.69
N ILE A 139 3.34 6.26 17.03
CA ILE A 139 3.52 5.70 15.68
C ILE A 139 4.65 4.68 15.71
N MET A 140 4.32 3.42 15.47
CA MET A 140 5.31 2.36 15.27
C MET A 140 5.55 2.14 13.78
N LEU A 141 6.83 2.13 13.39
CA LEU A 141 7.25 1.96 12.01
C LEU A 141 7.91 0.61 11.78
N GLN A 142 7.49 -0.09 10.72
CA GLN A 142 8.20 -1.23 10.16
C GLN A 142 8.53 -0.94 8.70
N THR A 143 9.73 -1.30 8.26
CA THR A 143 10.10 -1.20 6.85
C THR A 143 10.35 -2.57 6.26
N GLY A 144 10.13 -2.68 4.96
CA GLY A 144 10.30 -3.93 4.24
C GLY A 144 10.38 -3.68 2.74
N PRO A 145 10.71 -4.71 1.94
CA PRO A 145 10.74 -4.58 0.50
C PRO A 145 9.33 -4.40 -0.08
N SER A 146 9.22 -3.58 -1.13
CA SER A 146 8.02 -3.53 -1.97
C SER A 146 8.08 -4.61 -3.06
N PRO A 147 7.00 -5.36 -3.34
CA PRO A 147 6.90 -6.24 -4.52
C PRO A 147 7.12 -5.50 -5.84
N GLN A 148 6.81 -4.19 -5.85
CA GLN A 148 6.96 -3.31 -7.02
C GLN A 148 8.35 -2.68 -7.11
N GLY A 149 9.26 -3.02 -6.18
CA GLY A 149 10.57 -2.41 -6.04
C GLY A 149 10.59 -1.19 -5.12
N GLY A 150 11.74 -0.96 -4.48
CA GLY A 150 11.91 0.06 -3.45
C GLY A 150 11.54 -0.41 -2.05
N THR A 151 11.32 0.55 -1.15
CA THR A 151 11.04 0.30 0.26
C THR A 151 9.58 0.61 0.57
N CYS A 152 8.94 -0.25 1.33
CA CYS A 152 7.65 0.01 1.97
C CYS A 152 7.87 0.37 3.44
N ILE A 153 6.98 1.20 3.97
CA ILE A 153 6.93 1.57 5.37
C ILE A 153 5.51 1.35 5.86
N LEU A 154 5.32 0.39 6.76
CA LEU A 154 4.08 0.21 7.49
C LEU A 154 4.14 1.12 8.72
N ALA A 155 3.21 2.06 8.80
CA ALA A 155 3.01 2.91 9.97
C ALA A 155 1.75 2.44 10.70
N ILE A 156 1.91 2.08 11.98
CA ILE A 156 0.81 1.74 12.88
C ILE A 156 0.65 2.90 13.86
N TYR A 157 -0.50 3.56 13.79
CA TYR A 157 -0.90 4.71 14.58
C TYR A 157 -1.76 4.25 15.75
N GLU A 158 -1.36 4.63 16.95
CA GLU A 158 -2.17 4.48 18.16
C GLU A 158 -2.75 5.84 18.53
N GLY A 159 -4.08 5.89 18.62
CA GLY A 159 -4.82 7.10 18.98
C GLY A 159 -4.77 7.37 20.48
N ALA A 160 -4.87 8.64 20.87
CA ALA A 160 -4.86 9.05 22.27
C ALA A 160 -6.12 8.66 23.07
N ASP A 161 -7.21 8.26 22.40
CA ASP A 161 -8.39 7.73 23.05
C ASP A 161 -8.33 6.19 23.11
N VAL A 162 -8.47 5.65 24.33
CA VAL A 162 -8.45 4.21 24.63
C VAL A 162 -9.59 3.46 23.90
N MET A 163 -10.63 4.16 23.44
CA MET A 163 -11.69 3.57 22.62
C MET A 163 -11.35 3.45 21.13
N GLU A 164 -10.28 4.09 20.67
CA GLU A 164 -9.84 3.99 19.28
C GLU A 164 -8.95 2.77 19.07
N SER A 165 -9.35 1.94 18.11
CA SER A 165 -8.52 0.83 17.62
C SER A 165 -7.31 1.38 16.88
N ALA A 166 -6.15 0.75 17.03
CA ALA A 166 -4.97 1.06 16.22
C ALA A 166 -5.31 1.10 14.73
N GLU A 167 -4.72 2.06 14.03
CA GLU A 167 -4.88 2.25 12.60
C GLU A 167 -3.54 1.99 11.90
N ALA A 168 -3.56 1.50 10.66
CA ALA A 168 -2.30 1.25 9.95
C ALA A 168 -2.38 1.73 8.51
N GLN A 169 -1.31 2.36 8.03
CA GLN A 169 -1.14 2.79 6.65
C GLN A 169 0.17 2.25 6.10
N LEU A 170 0.10 1.57 4.97
CA LEU A 170 1.30 1.19 4.21
C LEU A 170 1.66 2.31 3.24
N TRP A 171 2.95 2.68 3.23
CA TRP A 171 3.52 3.70 2.36
C TRP A 171 4.55 3.06 1.45
N GLN A 172 4.57 3.42 0.18
CA GLN A 172 5.72 3.20 -0.67
C GLN A 172 6.63 4.42 -0.62
N PHE A 173 7.92 4.15 -0.44
CA PHE A 173 8.95 5.17 -0.27
C PHE A 173 9.99 5.11 -1.39
N GLN A 174 10.32 6.28 -1.93
CA GLN A 174 11.38 6.50 -2.91
C GLN A 174 12.26 7.66 -2.42
N SER A 175 13.57 7.42 -2.36
CA SER A 175 14.53 8.44 -1.89
C SER A 175 14.86 9.47 -2.96
N ASP A 176 14.58 9.16 -4.23
CA ASP A 176 14.85 10.01 -5.38
C ASP A 176 13.57 10.52 -6.06
N GLY A 177 13.56 11.81 -6.41
CA GLY A 177 12.47 12.45 -7.14
C GLY A 177 11.58 13.36 -6.30
N GLY A 178 10.55 13.91 -6.96
CA GLY A 178 9.61 14.86 -6.34
C GLY A 178 8.43 14.22 -5.61
N CYS A 179 8.23 12.91 -5.75
CA CYS A 179 7.28 12.12 -4.96
C CYS A 179 8.09 11.12 -4.14
N GLN A 180 8.17 11.34 -2.83
CA GLN A 180 8.92 10.46 -1.94
C GLN A 180 8.02 9.43 -1.27
N PHE A 181 6.79 9.82 -0.93
CA PHE A 181 5.83 8.96 -0.24
C PHE A 181 4.55 8.84 -1.05
N MET A 182 4.10 7.59 -1.21
CA MET A 182 2.83 7.24 -1.84
C MET A 182 2.05 6.31 -0.93
N ALA A 183 0.78 6.63 -0.68
CA ALA A 183 -0.09 5.77 0.09
C ALA A 183 -0.46 4.53 -0.72
N ILE A 184 -0.28 3.34 -0.13
CA ILE A 184 -0.80 2.10 -0.68
C ILE A 184 -2.26 1.93 -0.24
N ALA A 185 -3.07 1.27 -1.07
CA ALA A 185 -4.46 1.00 -0.74
C ALA A 185 -4.58 0.26 0.59
N THR A 186 -5.55 0.68 1.38
CA THR A 186 -5.83 0.13 2.70
C THR A 186 -7.30 -0.29 2.74
N PRO A 187 -7.63 -1.55 2.45
CA PRO A 187 -9.00 -2.04 2.47
C PRO A 187 -9.66 -1.93 3.86
N PRO A 188 -11.00 -2.00 3.94
CA PRO A 188 -11.69 -1.99 5.22
C PRO A 188 -11.28 -3.17 6.12
N GLY A 189 -11.08 -2.91 7.41
CA GLY A 189 -10.67 -3.94 8.37
C GLY A 189 -9.25 -4.47 8.14
N MET A 190 -8.39 -3.75 7.42
CA MET A 190 -7.02 -4.20 7.12
C MET A 190 -6.25 -4.61 8.37
N VAL A 191 -6.26 -3.76 9.40
CA VAL A 191 -5.54 -4.02 10.67
C VAL A 191 -5.99 -5.32 11.33
N ASP A 192 -7.30 -5.61 11.35
CA ASP A 192 -7.85 -6.82 11.97
C ASP A 192 -7.48 -8.11 11.20
N ARG A 193 -7.08 -7.97 9.94
CA ARG A 193 -6.68 -9.08 9.06
C ARG A 193 -5.18 -9.31 9.06
N LEU A 194 -4.39 -8.33 9.48
CA LEU A 194 -2.94 -8.47 9.59
C LEU A 194 -2.60 -9.51 10.67
N SER A 195 -1.75 -10.46 10.32
CA SER A 195 -1.28 -11.49 11.25
C SER A 195 0.10 -11.98 10.85
N GLY A 196 0.78 -12.66 11.78
CA GLY A 196 2.13 -13.17 11.57
C GLY A 196 3.23 -12.16 11.90
N GLU A 197 4.46 -12.50 11.49
CA GLU A 197 5.67 -11.73 11.79
C GLU A 197 5.98 -10.67 10.71
N ASP A 198 5.66 -10.93 9.45
CA ASP A 198 5.88 -10.02 8.32
C ASP A 198 4.56 -9.36 7.89
N LEU A 199 4.23 -8.25 8.55
CA LEU A 199 2.99 -7.53 8.33
C LEU A 199 2.93 -6.87 6.95
N ILE A 200 4.08 -6.50 6.37
CA ILE A 200 4.14 -5.89 5.03
C ILE A 200 3.85 -6.94 3.97
N ALA A 201 4.43 -8.14 4.08
CA ALA A 201 4.12 -9.24 3.16
C ALA A 201 2.65 -9.65 3.24
N GLU A 202 2.08 -9.75 4.45
CA GLU A 202 0.66 -10.07 4.62
C GLU A 202 -0.25 -8.98 4.06
N TRP A 203 0.15 -7.70 4.18
CA TRP A 203 -0.58 -6.58 3.56
C TRP A 203 -0.71 -6.76 2.05
N TRP A 204 0.40 -7.04 1.37
CA TRP A 204 0.41 -7.23 -0.07
C TRP A 204 -0.40 -8.46 -0.50
N LYS A 205 -0.29 -9.56 0.24
CA LYS A 205 -1.09 -10.75 0.00
C LYS A 205 -2.60 -10.48 0.09
N ILE A 206 -3.04 -9.71 1.09
CA ILE A 206 -4.44 -9.29 1.22
C ILE A 206 -4.89 -8.50 -0.02
N LEU A 207 -4.06 -7.58 -0.53
CA LEU A 207 -4.38 -6.80 -1.73
C LEU A 207 -4.46 -7.69 -2.97
N GLU A 208 -3.54 -8.65 -3.13
CA GLU A 208 -3.55 -9.62 -4.22
C GLU A 208 -4.80 -10.51 -4.19
N ASP A 209 -5.18 -11.00 -3.00
CA ASP A 209 -6.39 -11.81 -2.80
C ASP A 209 -7.66 -11.02 -3.14
N GLU A 210 -7.73 -9.73 -2.75
CA GLU A 210 -8.86 -8.87 -3.14
C GLU A 210 -8.91 -8.62 -4.64
N GLU A 211 -7.78 -8.25 -5.26
CA GLU A 211 -7.71 -8.06 -6.70
C GLU A 211 -8.14 -9.33 -7.47
N ALA A 212 -7.72 -10.50 -7.01
CA ALA A 212 -8.12 -11.78 -7.60
C ALA A 212 -9.63 -12.03 -7.52
N MET A 213 -10.28 -11.67 -6.40
CA MET A 213 -11.74 -11.79 -6.27
C MET A 213 -12.49 -10.87 -7.26
N TRP A 214 -12.00 -9.64 -7.46
CA TRP A 214 -12.61 -8.69 -8.41
C TRP A 214 -12.31 -9.02 -9.88
N ALA A 215 -11.28 -9.83 -10.14
CA ALA A 215 -10.89 -10.25 -11.50
C ALA A 215 -11.72 -11.43 -12.03
N LEU A 216 -12.51 -12.11 -11.18
CA LEU A 216 -13.44 -13.15 -11.61
C LEU A 216 -14.58 -12.53 -12.43
N ASP A 217 -14.87 -13.09 -13.61
CA ASP A 217 -16.01 -12.67 -14.45
C ASP A 217 -17.33 -12.91 -13.69
N ASP A 218 -18.32 -12.05 -13.88
CA ASP A 218 -19.60 -12.11 -13.16
C ASP A 218 -20.32 -13.47 -13.36
N SER A 219 -20.00 -14.20 -14.44
CA SER A 219 -20.50 -15.56 -14.70
C SER A 219 -19.98 -16.61 -13.72
N ASP A 220 -18.76 -16.45 -13.22
CA ASP A 220 -18.10 -17.45 -12.37
C ASP A 220 -18.52 -17.26 -10.90
N GLN A 221 -18.83 -16.03 -10.48
CA GLN A 221 -19.38 -15.74 -9.15
C GLN A 221 -20.84 -16.23 -9.01
N LEU A 222 -21.59 -16.31 -10.12
CA LEU A 222 -22.96 -16.85 -10.14
C LEU A 222 -23.01 -18.38 -10.16
N ALA A 223 -21.94 -19.06 -10.60
CA ALA A 223 -21.88 -20.52 -10.62
C ALA A 223 -21.84 -21.10 -9.20
N ASP A 224 -21.12 -20.46 -8.27
CA ASP A 224 -20.99 -20.87 -6.87
C ASP A 224 -22.32 -20.75 -6.09
N LEU A 225 -23.24 -19.89 -6.54
CA LEU A 225 -24.59 -19.77 -5.96
C LEU A 225 -25.61 -20.73 -6.58
N SER A 226 -25.23 -21.47 -7.63
CA SER A 226 -26.15 -22.37 -8.35
C SER A 226 -26.03 -23.85 -7.97
N ASP A 227 -24.99 -24.23 -7.20
CA ASP A 227 -24.74 -25.62 -6.83
C ASP A 227 -25.42 -26.06 -5.50
N ASP A 228 -26.05 -25.14 -4.76
CA ASP A 228 -26.72 -25.44 -3.47
C ASP A 228 -28.21 -25.84 -3.60
N GLU A 229 -28.78 -25.96 -4.81
CA GLU A 229 -30.21 -26.35 -5.01
C GLU A 229 -30.45 -27.71 -5.70
N GLU A 230 -29.47 -28.62 -5.73
CA GLU A 230 -29.68 -29.99 -6.27
C GLU A 230 -29.39 -31.14 -5.27
N GLU A 231 -29.81 -31.01 -4.00
CA GLU A 231 -30.06 -32.18 -3.15
C GLU A 231 -31.47 -32.11 -2.55
N GLU A 232 -32.48 -32.59 -3.28
CA GLU A 232 -33.66 -33.29 -2.72
C GLU A 232 -34.60 -33.74 -3.86
N ALA A 233 -34.47 -34.99 -4.32
CA ALA A 233 -35.61 -35.84 -4.69
C ALA A 233 -35.15 -37.18 -5.28
N SER A 234 -34.74 -38.12 -4.43
CA SER A 234 -34.81 -39.54 -4.79
C SER A 234 -35.34 -40.36 -3.61
N SER A 235 -36.66 -40.46 -3.52
CA SER A 235 -37.29 -41.59 -2.86
C SER A 235 -38.61 -41.99 -3.56
N LYS A 236 -38.68 -43.28 -3.88
CA LYS A 236 -39.74 -43.97 -4.63
C LYS A 236 -41.08 -44.00 -3.87
N ALA A 237 -42.20 -43.92 -4.59
CA ALA A 237 -43.39 -44.75 -4.31
C ALA A 237 -44.31 -44.86 -5.54
N SER A 238 -44.83 -46.08 -5.72
CA SER A 238 -45.59 -46.59 -6.85
C SER A 238 -47.12 -46.50 -6.70
N SER A 239 -47.81 -46.40 -7.85
CA SER A 239 -49.10 -47.03 -8.20
C SER A 239 -50.41 -46.55 -7.52
N GLY A 240 -51.42 -46.22 -8.33
CA GLY A 240 -52.82 -46.23 -7.87
C GLY A 240 -53.85 -45.40 -8.65
N SER A 241 -54.30 -45.92 -9.81
CA SER A 241 -55.70 -45.97 -10.31
C SER A 241 -56.73 -44.87 -9.97
N GLY A 242 -57.26 -44.22 -11.02
CA GLY A 242 -58.72 -44.11 -11.26
C GLY A 242 -59.42 -42.78 -10.96
N GLY A 243 -60.24 -42.31 -11.91
CA GLY A 243 -61.45 -41.53 -11.59
C GLY A 243 -61.62 -40.19 -12.31
N SER A 244 -62.29 -40.23 -13.46
CA SER A 244 -62.89 -39.09 -14.16
C SER A 244 -64.02 -38.40 -13.39
N ASN A 245 -64.02 -37.06 -13.30
CA ASN A 245 -65.22 -36.23 -13.52
C ASN A 245 -64.94 -34.71 -13.60
N ARG A 246 -65.00 -34.19 -14.83
CA ARG A 246 -65.88 -33.10 -15.29
C ARG A 246 -66.39 -32.08 -14.24
N ARG A 247 -65.93 -30.82 -14.34
CA ARG A 247 -66.77 -29.59 -14.46
C ARG A 247 -65.92 -28.30 -14.51
N GLN A 248 -65.88 -27.69 -15.69
CA GLN A 248 -65.79 -26.23 -15.93
C GLN A 248 -67.26 -25.74 -16.06
N PRO A 249 -67.68 -24.51 -15.70
CA PRO A 249 -67.24 -23.28 -16.38
C PRO A 249 -67.27 -21.93 -15.60
N GLY A 250 -66.58 -20.94 -16.19
CA GLY A 250 -66.64 -19.51 -15.89
C GLY A 250 -65.35 -18.87 -16.40
N GLY A 251 -65.25 -18.34 -17.64
CA GLY A 251 -66.00 -17.21 -18.17
C GLY A 251 -65.36 -15.92 -17.62
N GLY A 252 -64.70 -15.03 -18.35
CA GLY A 252 -64.37 -14.91 -19.77
C GLY A 252 -63.35 -13.78 -19.94
N ARG A 253 -62.72 -13.73 -21.11
CA ARG A 253 -61.80 -12.69 -21.60
C ARG A 253 -62.28 -11.25 -21.31
N ARG A 254 -61.34 -10.35 -21.01
CA ARG A 254 -61.04 -9.17 -21.85
C ARG A 254 -59.68 -8.54 -21.52
N THR A 255 -59.01 -8.16 -22.60
CA THR A 255 -57.65 -7.64 -22.82
C THR A 255 -57.52 -6.13 -22.49
N PRO A 256 -56.30 -5.53 -22.60
CA PRO A 256 -55.90 -4.26 -22.00
C PRO A 256 -56.18 -3.03 -22.88
N GLY A 257 -56.11 -1.81 -22.29
CA GLY A 257 -55.99 -0.57 -23.06
C GLY A 257 -56.20 0.74 -22.28
N GLY A 258 -55.11 1.50 -22.10
CA GLY A 258 -54.99 2.93 -22.44
C GLY A 258 -55.68 4.00 -21.59
N ARG A 259 -54.89 4.78 -20.85
CA ARG A 259 -54.50 6.17 -21.19
C ARG A 259 -53.43 6.67 -20.24
#